data_AF-A0A497NWL5-F1
#
_entry.id   AF-A0A497NWL5-F1
#
_cell.length_a   1.000
_cell.length_b   1.000
_cell.length_c   1.000
_cell.angle_alpha   90.00
_cell.angle_beta   90.00
_cell.angle_gamma   90.00
#
_symmetry.space_group_name_H-M   'P 1'
#
loop_
_entity.id
_entity.type
_entity.pdbx_description
1 polymer ?
#
loop_
_entity_poly.entity_id
_entity_poly.type
_entity_poly.pdbx_seq_one_letter_code
_entity_poly.pdbx_strand_id
1 'polypeptide(L)' 'MRGALREILTNPHIGVPLVGPLKGLWRMRIGKYRVIYEINEKEKTVVFHDVDLRKKFTNESFDYWSCGAR' A
#
# COMPACT_ATOMS: atom_id res chain seq x y z
N MET A 1 -6.86 13.15 5.30
CA MET A 1 -6.92 12.10 4.26
C MET A 1 -6.95 12.67 2.85
N ARG A 2 -7.86 13.60 2.49
CA ARG A 2 -7.97 14.15 1.11
C ARG A 2 -6.67 14.68 0.47
N GLY A 3 -5.84 15.43 1.20
CA GLY A 3 -4.61 16.01 0.64
C GLY A 3 -3.54 14.99 0.25
N ALA A 4 -3.33 13.98 1.08
CA ALA A 4 -2.29 13.00 0.86
C ALA A 4 -2.62 11.98 -0.24
N LEU A 5 -3.90 11.76 -0.55
CA LEU A 5 -4.28 10.93 -1.70
C LEU A 5 -3.87 11.59 -3.02
N ARG A 6 -3.91 12.93 -3.09
CA ARG A 6 -3.41 13.67 -4.25
C ARG A 6 -1.90 13.50 -4.46
N GLU A 7 -1.12 13.33 -3.40
CA GLU A 7 0.32 13.08 -3.54
C GLU A 7 0.58 11.75 -4.25
N ILE A 8 -0.16 10.69 -3.89
CA ILE A 8 -0.07 9.38 -4.56
C ILE A 8 -0.51 9.49 -6.02
N LEU A 9 -1.59 10.22 -6.31
CA LEU A 9 -2.06 10.40 -7.68
C LEU A 9 -1.10 11.26 -8.52
N THR A 10 -0.36 12.18 -7.90
CA THR A 10 0.61 13.05 -8.58
C THR A 10 1.92 12.32 -8.84
N ASN A 11 2.38 11.53 -7.87
CA ASN A 11 3.56 10.70 -8.00
C ASN A 11 3.38 9.37 -7.27
N PRO A 12 2.87 8.32 -7.95
CA PRO A 12 2.56 7.05 -7.31
C PRO A 12 3.82 6.30 -6.85
N HIS A 13 5.00 6.63 -7.36
CA HIS A 13 6.27 6.00 -6.97
C HIS A 13 6.94 6.63 -5.73
N ILE A 14 6.25 7.53 -5.02
CA ILE A 14 6.75 8.16 -3.79
C ILE A 14 6.82 7.19 -2.59
N GLY A 15 6.10 6.06 -2.66
CA GLY A 15 6.10 5.02 -1.64
C GLY A 15 7.35 4.15 -1.64
N VAL A 16 7.40 3.20 -0.71
CA VAL A 16 8.44 2.16 -0.67
C VAL A 16 7.90 0.91 -1.37
N PRO A 17 8.58 0.40 -2.41
CA PRO A 17 8.17 -0.86 -3.03
C PRO A 17 8.36 -2.01 -2.05
N LEU A 18 7.36 -2.88 -1.96
CA LEU A 18 7.42 -4.11 -1.17
C LEU A 18 8.17 -5.18 -1.96
N VAL A 19 8.82 -6.09 -1.23
CA VAL A 19 9.66 -7.16 -1.77
C VAL A 19 9.15 -8.53 -1.34
N GLY A 20 9.65 -9.59 -1.96
CA GLY A 20 9.26 -10.97 -1.66
C GLY A 20 7.86 -11.31 -2.22
N PRO A 21 6.97 -11.94 -1.43
CA PRO A 21 5.64 -12.35 -1.91
C PRO A 21 4.73 -11.16 -2.26
N LEU A 22 5.06 -9.97 -1.79
CA LEU A 22 4.33 -8.71 -2.04
C LEU A 22 4.98 -7.87 -3.14
N LYS A 23 5.90 -8.45 -3.93
CA LYS A 23 6.55 -7.74 -5.04
C LYS A 23 5.50 -7.22 -6.03
N GLY A 24 5.56 -5.93 -6.34
CA GLY A 24 4.57 -5.23 -7.17
C GLY A 24 3.64 -4.32 -6.37
N LEU A 25 3.52 -4.56 -5.06
CA LEU A 25 2.85 -3.67 -4.13
C LEU A 25 3.80 -2.59 -3.61
N TRP A 26 3.21 -1.47 -3.23
CA TRP A 26 3.88 -0.29 -2.69
C TRP A 26 3.27 0.05 -1.34
N ARG A 27 4.12 0.51 -0.43
CA ARG A 27 3.71 0.94 0.90
C ARG A 27 4.04 2.41 1.08
N MET A 28 3.03 3.23 1.35
CA MET A 28 3.21 4.64 1.69
C MET A 28 2.68 4.97 3.08
N ARG A 29 3.40 5.85 3.78
CA ARG A 29 2.95 6.42 5.04
C ARG A 29 2.23 7.73 4.79
N ILE A 30 0.95 7.79 5.16
CA ILE A 30 0.13 9.00 5.10
C ILE A 30 -0.22 9.41 6.53
N GLY A 31 0.63 10.25 7.13
CA GLY A 31 0.45 10.71 8.52
C GLY A 31 0.39 9.55 9.53
N LYS A 32 -0.83 9.23 9.99
CA LYS A 32 -1.12 8.14 10.94
C LYS A 32 -1.48 6.81 10.26
N TYR A 33 -1.58 6.76 8.93
CA TYR A 33 -1.99 5.59 8.17
C TYR A 33 -0.82 4.98 7.38
N ARG A 34 -0.90 3.68 7.11
CA ARG A 34 -0.09 2.97 6.13
C ARG A 34 -1.02 2.49 5.03
N VAL A 35 -0.68 2.81 3.79
CA VAL A 35 -1.46 2.45 2.62
C VAL A 35 -0.66 1.46 1.79
N ILE A 36 -1.27 0.34 1.46
CA ILE A 36 -0.74 -0.63 0.50
C ILE A 36 -1.50 -0.45 -0.80
N TYR A 37 -0.76 -0.21 -1.88
CA TYR A 37 -1.33 0.05 -3.19
C TYR A 37 -0.47 -0.56 -4.29
N GLU A 38 -1.07 -0.74 -5.45
CA GLU A 38 -0.43 -1.25 -6.65
C GLU A 38 -0.47 -0.18 -7.75
N ILE A 39 0.57 -0.14 -8.56
CA ILE A 39 0.69 0.79 -9.70
C ILE A 39 0.61 -0.05 -10.96
N ASN A 40 -0.48 0.09 -11.72
CA ASN A 40 -0.57 -0.51 -13.04
C ASN A 40 -0.08 0.50 -14.08
N GLU A 41 1.17 0.36 -14.50
CA GLU A 41 1.81 1.26 -15.47
C GLU A 41 1.15 1.21 -16.86
N LYS A 42 0.55 0.08 -17.23
CA LYS A 42 -0.11 -0.07 -18.55
C LYS A 42 -1.40 0.73 -18.62
N GLU A 43 -2.20 0.67 -17.57
CA GLU A 43 -3.49 1.36 -17.50
C GLU A 43 -3.40 2.75 -16.85
N LYS A 44 -2.22 3.11 -16.32
CA LYS A 44 -1.99 4.31 -15.51
C LYS A 44 -2.95 4.42 -14.33
N THR A 45 -3.27 3.29 -13.72
CA THR A 45 -4.23 3.18 -12.62
C THR A 45 -3.51 2.83 -11.33
N VAL A 46 -3.95 3.44 -10.22
CA VAL A 46 -3.48 3.10 -8.87
C VAL A 46 -4.60 2.38 -8.15
N VAL A 47 -4.34 1.14 -7.70
CA VAL A 47 -5.30 0.32 -6.97
C VAL A 47 -4.91 0.27 -5.50
N PHE A 48 -5.83 0.67 -4.62
CA PHE A 48 -5.62 0.65 -3.18
C PHE A 48 -6.14 -0.68 -2.62
N HIS A 49 -5.24 -1.47 -2.05
CA HIS A 49 -5.57 -2.78 -1.48
C HIS A 49 -5.94 -2.67 0.00
N ASP A 50 -5.18 -1.88 0.76
CA ASP A 50 -5.41 -1.76 2.20
C ASP A 50 -4.97 -0.39 2.76
N VAL A 51 -5.65 0.05 3.82
CA VAL A 51 -5.36 1.28 4.55
C VAL A 51 -5.48 1.02 6.04
N ASP A 52 -4.34 0.86 6.70
CA ASP A 52 -4.28 0.55 8.13
C ASP A 52 -3.82 1.74 8.97
N LEU A 53 -4.31 1.81 10.21
CA LEU A 53 -3.91 2.76 11.23
C LEU A 53 -2.61 2.30 11.88
N ARG A 54 -1.64 3.21 12.03
CA ARG A 54 -0.35 2.95 12.71
C ARG A 54 -0.50 2.34 14.12
N LYS A 55 -1.65 2.51 14.77
CA LYS A 55 -1.90 2.11 16.16
C LYS A 55 -2.61 0.77 16.34
N LYS A 56 -3.20 0.18 15.28
CA LYS A 56 -3.73 -1.19 15.37
C LYS A 56 -2.61 -2.15 14.99
N PHE A 57 -1.86 -2.58 15.99
CA PHE A 57 -1.04 -3.77 15.86
C PHE A 57 -1.91 -4.95 16.33
N THR A 58 -2.83 -5.38 15.48
CA THR A 58 -3.36 -6.74 15.51
C THR A 58 -2.72 -7.41 14.30
N ASN A 59 -1.81 -8.35 14.53
CA ASN A 59 -0.97 -9.00 13.52
C ASN A 59 -1.72 -9.66 12.34
N GLU A 60 -3.04 -9.61 12.32
CA GLU A 60 -3.86 -10.51 11.53
C GLU A 60 -4.06 -10.05 10.07
N SER A 61 -3.87 -8.79 9.69
CA SER A 61 -4.17 -8.39 8.30
C SER A 61 -2.99 -8.49 7.33
N PHE A 62 -1.75 -8.38 7.82
CA PHE A 62 -0.54 -8.41 6.98
C PHE A 62 0.11 -9.80 6.90
N ASP A 63 -0.04 -10.63 7.94
CA ASP A 63 0.47 -12.01 7.95
C ASP A 63 -0.31 -12.91 6.97
N TYR A 64 -1.61 -12.66 6.75
CA TYR A 64 -2.43 -13.41 5.77
C TYR A 64 -1.95 -13.26 4.32
N TRP A 65 -1.27 -12.15 3.98
CA TRP A 65 -0.72 -11.94 2.64
C TRP A 65 0.74 -12.43 2.54
N SER A 66 1.44 -12.54 3.67
CA SER A 66 2.85 -12.95 3.72
C SER A 66 3.03 -14.46 3.76
N CYS A 67 2.07 -15.19 4.34
CA CYS A 67 1.95 -16.65 4.26
C CYS A 67 1.13 -17.00 3.01
N GLY A 68 1.81 -17.18 1.89
CA GLY A 68 1.22 -17.47 0.57
C GLY A 68 -0.13 -18.19 0.62
N ALA A 69 -1.15 -17.50 0.10
CA ALA A 69 -2.44 -18.09 -0.20
C ALA A 69 -2.22 -19.34 -1.07
N ARG A 70 -2.50 -20.51 -0.48
CA ARG A 70 -2.79 -21.75 -1.20
C ARG A 70 -4.24 -21.76 -1.60
#